data_AF-M3H2J1-F1
#
_entry.id   AF-M3H2J1-F1
#
_cell.length_a   1.000
_cell.length_b   1.000
_cell.length_c   1.000
_cell.angle_alpha   90.00
_cell.angle_beta   90.00
_cell.angle_gamma   90.00
#
_symmetry.space_group_name_H-M   'P 1'
#
loop_
_entity.id
_entity.type
_entity.pdbx_description
1 polymer ?
#
loop_
_entity_poly.entity_id
_entity_poly.type
_entity_poly.pdbx_seq_one_letter_code
_entity_poly.pdbx_strand_id
1 'polypeptide(L)'
;MLKWYDPSRLEDYLGSLPKFRNRLSLLIQYKDRREKVPKELRFFILIQRLYLQKKILLRRNEWLAKELRSIFSEKIQLESKLESFEKLPKEIQNKNTNLVKSYLKNI
;
A
#
# COMPACT_ATOMS: atom_id res chain seq x y z
N MET A 1 8.06 11.30 -3.68
CA MET A 1 6.77 10.63 -3.38
C MET A 1 5.66 11.32 -4.16
N LEU A 2 5.04 10.65 -5.15
CA LEU A 2 3.87 11.19 -5.84
C LEU A 2 2.77 11.44 -4.80
N LYS A 3 2.21 12.64 -4.70
CA LYS A 3 1.01 12.89 -3.90
C LYS A 3 -0.19 12.31 -4.65
N TRP A 4 -0.48 11.04 -4.44
CA TRP A 4 -1.60 10.32 -5.09
C TRP A 4 -2.97 10.70 -4.50
N TYR A 5 -2.99 11.50 -3.43
CA TYR A 5 -4.18 12.15 -2.90
C TYR A 5 -4.13 13.64 -3.23
N ASP A 6 -4.76 13.99 -4.35
CA ASP A 6 -5.08 15.36 -4.70
C ASP A 6 -6.60 15.52 -4.57
N PRO A 7 -7.10 16.37 -3.65
CA PRO A 7 -8.52 16.71 -3.58
C PRO A 7 -9.12 17.09 -4.94
N SER A 8 -8.31 17.68 -5.83
CA SER A 8 -8.69 18.02 -7.21
C SER A 8 -9.06 16.78 -8.02
N ARG A 9 -8.27 15.69 -7.91
CA ARG A 9 -8.59 14.41 -8.56
C ARG A 9 -9.86 13.76 -8.01
N LEU A 10 -10.16 13.97 -6.73
CA LEU A 10 -11.41 13.50 -6.13
C LEU A 10 -12.62 14.19 -6.77
N GLU A 11 -12.52 15.49 -7.02
CA GLU A 11 -13.54 16.26 -7.73
C GLU A 11 -13.66 15.84 -9.21
N ASP A 12 -12.55 15.52 -9.88
CA ASP A 12 -12.55 14.98 -11.25
C ASP A 12 -13.28 13.62 -11.32
N TYR A 13 -12.98 12.70 -10.39
CA TYR A 13 -13.66 11.41 -10.31
C TYR A 13 -15.15 11.56 -10.05
N LEU A 14 -15.52 12.51 -9.19
CA LEU A 14 -16.91 12.84 -8.94
C LEU A 14 -17.58 13.44 -10.19
N GLY A 15 -16.91 14.36 -10.91
CA GLY A 15 -17.38 14.96 -12.15
C GLY A 15 -17.51 13.99 -13.32
N SER A 16 -16.79 12.86 -13.29
CA SER A 16 -16.84 11.81 -14.33
C SER A 16 -18.15 11.03 -14.36
N LEU A 17 -18.93 11.03 -13.26
CA LEU A 17 -20.21 10.35 -13.21
C LEU A 17 -21.33 11.28 -13.72
N PRO A 18 -22.07 10.94 -14.79
CA PRO A 18 -23.05 11.86 -15.40
C PRO A 18 -24.12 12.38 -14.42
N LYS A 19 -24.63 11.51 -13.54
CA LYS A 19 -25.60 11.87 -12.49
C LYS A 19 -25.04 12.84 -11.45
N PHE A 20 -23.72 12.80 -11.23
CA PHE A 20 -23.04 13.65 -10.26
C PHE A 20 -22.60 14.97 -10.88
N ARG A 21 -22.18 14.96 -12.16
CA ARG A 21 -21.87 16.15 -12.96
C ARG A 21 -23.02 17.14 -12.99
N ASN A 22 -24.25 16.66 -13.22
CA ASN A 22 -25.44 17.52 -13.23
C ASN A 22 -25.68 18.18 -11.86
N ARG A 23 -25.49 17.43 -10.77
CA ARG A 23 -25.70 17.94 -9.40
C ARG A 23 -24.57 18.88 -8.96
N LEU A 24 -23.33 18.63 -9.38
CA LEU A 24 -22.22 19.57 -9.22
C LEU A 24 -22.46 20.85 -10.00
N SER A 25 -22.91 20.75 -11.25
CA SER A 25 -23.27 21.92 -12.07
C SER A 25 -24.36 22.75 -11.39
N LEU A 26 -25.39 22.12 -10.81
CA LEU A 26 -26.40 22.83 -10.04
C LEU A 26 -25.77 23.54 -8.83
N LEU A 27 -24.88 22.87 -8.09
CA LEU A 27 -24.19 23.47 -6.95
C LEU A 27 -23.32 24.68 -7.36
N ILE A 28 -22.67 24.61 -8.52
CA ILE A 28 -21.91 25.74 -9.10
C ILE A 28 -22.87 26.89 -9.44
N GLN A 29 -24.00 26.61 -10.11
CA GLN A 29 -24.99 27.64 -10.42
C GLN A 29 -25.52 28.36 -9.18
N TYR A 30 -25.82 27.64 -8.09
CA TYR A 30 -26.23 28.26 -6.82
C TYR A 30 -25.12 29.15 -6.24
N LYS A 31 -23.85 28.74 -6.33
CA LYS A 31 -22.71 29.55 -5.89
C LYS A 31 -22.54 30.80 -6.73
N ASP A 32 -22.64 30.69 -8.06
CA ASP A 32 -22.47 31.80 -8.99
C ASP A 32 -23.57 32.85 -8.78
N ARG A 33 -24.80 32.40 -8.51
CA ARG A 33 -25.94 33.26 -8.16
C ARG A 33 -25.89 33.81 -6.72
N ARG A 34 -24.91 33.40 -5.92
CA ARG A 34 -24.80 33.70 -4.48
C ARG A 34 -26.06 33.31 -3.69
N GLU A 35 -26.76 32.29 -4.16
CA GLU A 35 -27.97 31.77 -3.56
C GLU A 35 -27.64 30.68 -2.53
N LYS A 36 -28.55 30.49 -1.56
CA LYS A 36 -28.40 29.46 -0.55
C LYS A 36 -28.63 28.08 -1.17
N VAL A 37 -27.58 27.27 -1.19
CA VAL A 37 -27.66 25.89 -1.71
C VAL A 37 -28.68 25.06 -0.90
N PRO A 38 -29.63 24.35 -1.56
CA PRO A 38 -30.56 23.45 -0.90
C PRO A 38 -29.87 22.43 0.01
N LYS A 39 -30.51 22.06 1.13
CA LYS A 39 -29.90 21.13 2.11
C LYS A 39 -29.67 19.75 1.48
N GLU A 40 -30.63 19.28 0.71
CA GLU A 40 -30.63 17.98 0.02
C GLU A 40 -29.44 17.89 -0.94
N LEU A 41 -29.18 18.97 -1.69
CA LEU A 41 -28.06 19.03 -2.62
C LEU A 41 -26.72 19.01 -1.87
N ARG A 42 -26.60 19.75 -0.76
CA ARG A 42 -25.39 19.72 0.08
C ARG A 42 -25.13 18.34 0.66
N PHE A 43 -26.15 17.68 1.22
CA PHE A 43 -26.02 16.34 1.77
C PHE A 43 -25.66 15.32 0.70
N PHE A 44 -26.27 15.42 -0.48
CA PHE A 44 -25.93 14.52 -1.57
C PHE A 44 -24.46 14.62 -1.98
N ILE A 45 -23.95 15.84 -2.17
CA ILE A 45 -22.53 16.05 -2.51
C ILE A 45 -21.61 15.54 -1.39
N LEU A 46 -21.96 15.79 -0.13
CA LEU A 46 -21.21 15.31 1.03
C LEU A 46 -21.15 13.78 1.08
N ILE A 47 -22.29 13.10 0.99
CA ILE A 47 -22.38 11.63 1.03
C ILE A 47 -21.54 11.00 -0.08
N GLN A 48 -21.58 11.56 -1.28
CA GLN A 48 -20.83 11.05 -2.42
C GLN A 48 -19.32 11.27 -2.26
N ARG A 49 -18.90 12.43 -1.74
CA ARG A 49 -17.50 12.67 -1.35
C ARG A 49 -17.02 11.63 -0.33
N LEU A 50 -17.81 11.38 0.72
CA LEU A 50 -17.49 10.39 1.75
C LEU A 50 -17.40 8.97 1.17
N TYR A 51 -18.34 8.60 0.30
CA TYR A 51 -18.34 7.28 -0.36
C TYR A 51 -17.09 7.08 -1.22
N LEU A 52 -16.67 8.10 -1.97
CA LEU A 52 -15.47 8.03 -2.79
C LEU A 52 -14.20 7.96 -1.93
N GLN A 53 -14.13 8.77 -0.86
CA GLN A 53 -13.04 8.69 0.12
C GLN A 53 -12.93 7.28 0.72
N LYS A 54 -14.05 6.67 1.13
CA LYS A 54 -14.08 5.30 1.63
C LYS A 54 -13.49 4.31 0.62
N LYS A 55 -13.88 4.39 -0.66
CA LYS A 55 -13.35 3.51 -1.71
C LYS A 55 -11.83 3.65 -1.88
N ILE A 56 -11.33 4.88 -1.84
CA ILE A 56 -9.89 5.15 -1.96
C ILE A 56 -9.15 4.56 -0.76
N LEU A 57 -9.65 4.77 0.46
CA LEU A 57 -9.05 4.22 1.68
C LEU A 57 -9.03 2.69 1.68
N LEU A 58 -10.09 2.04 1.19
CA LEU A 58 -10.13 0.58 1.04
C LEU A 58 -9.04 0.07 0.08
N ARG A 59 -8.93 0.66 -1.11
CA ARG A 59 -7.86 0.27 -2.07
C ARG A 59 -6.47 0.51 -1.50
N ARG A 60 -6.27 1.60 -0.76
CA ARG A 60 -5.00 1.87 -0.05
C ARG A 60 -4.69 0.76 0.95
N ASN A 61 -5.69 0.37 1.74
CA ASN A 61 -5.51 -0.65 2.76
C ASN A 61 -5.17 -2.01 2.13
N GLU A 62 -5.85 -2.38 1.05
CA GLU A 62 -5.56 -3.59 0.28
C GLU A 62 -4.14 -3.58 -0.29
N TRP A 63 -3.70 -2.45 -0.84
CA TRP A 63 -2.34 -2.30 -1.36
C TRP A 63 -1.29 -2.42 -0.26
N LEU A 64 -1.45 -1.67 0.85
CA LEU A 64 -0.54 -1.74 2.00
C LEU A 64 -0.47 -3.14 2.61
N ALA A 65 -1.59 -3.86 2.67
CA ALA A 65 -1.63 -5.24 3.15
C ALA A 65 -0.80 -6.18 2.25
N LYS A 66 -0.81 -5.97 0.93
CA LYS A 66 0.02 -6.74 -0.02
C LYS A 66 1.51 -6.42 0.16
N GLU A 67 1.86 -5.13 0.25
CA GLU A 67 3.24 -4.70 0.49
C GLU A 67 3.79 -5.29 1.80
N LEU A 68 3.03 -5.22 2.88
CA LEU A 68 3.41 -5.82 4.16
C LEU A 68 3.65 -7.33 4.04
N ARG A 69 2.77 -8.07 3.36
CA ARG A 69 2.99 -9.51 3.12
C ARG A 69 4.27 -9.79 2.34
N SER A 70 4.59 -8.95 1.35
CA SER A 70 5.84 -9.06 0.59
C SER A 70 7.05 -8.85 1.49
N ILE A 71 7.05 -7.77 2.28
CA ILE A 71 8.14 -7.44 3.22
C ILE A 71 8.35 -8.56 4.24
N PHE A 72 7.27 -9.10 4.81
CA PHE A 72 7.38 -10.22 5.76
C PHE A 72 7.91 -11.50 5.11
N SER A 73 7.54 -11.76 3.85
CA SER A 73 8.04 -12.91 3.09
C SER A 73 9.55 -12.77 2.81
N GLU A 74 9.99 -11.58 2.41
CA GLU A 74 11.41 -11.27 2.22
C GLU A 74 12.21 -11.39 3.53
N LYS A 75 11.66 -10.88 4.64
CA LYS A 75 12.26 -11.03 5.97
C LYS A 75 12.52 -12.49 6.32
N ILE A 76 11.53 -13.37 6.12
CA ILE A 76 11.66 -14.81 6.41
C ILE A 76 12.76 -15.45 5.55
N GLN A 77 12.84 -15.08 4.27
CA GLN A 77 13.91 -15.58 3.39
C GLN A 77 15.29 -15.14 3.86
N LEU A 78 15.43 -13.90 4.33
CA LEU A 78 16.69 -13.38 4.87
C LEU A 78 17.06 -14.07 6.18
N GLU A 79 16.10 -14.31 7.07
CA GLU A 79 16.31 -15.05 8.32
C GLU A 79 16.80 -16.49 8.04
N SER A 80 16.19 -17.19 7.08
CA SER A 80 16.63 -18.54 6.68
C SER A 80 18.03 -18.53 6.07
N LYS A 81 18.35 -17.55 5.23
CA LYS A 81 19.71 -17.37 4.68
C LYS A 81 20.71 -17.12 5.79
N LEU A 82 20.39 -16.25 6.75
CA LEU A 82 21.26 -15.97 7.90
C LEU A 82 21.55 -17.24 8.69
N GLU A 83 20.52 -18.02 9.01
CA GLU A 83 20.66 -19.29 9.73
C GLU A 83 21.56 -20.29 8.98
N SER A 84 21.47 -20.32 7.64
CA SER A 84 22.37 -21.14 6.81
C SER A 84 23.82 -20.66 6.86
N PHE A 85 24.04 -19.33 6.84
CA PHE A 85 25.37 -18.75 6.96
C PHE A 85 25.99 -18.98 8.34
N GLU A 86 25.20 -18.98 9.40
CA GLU A 86 25.67 -19.26 10.76
C GLU A 86 26.13 -20.71 10.96
N LYS A 87 25.61 -21.66 10.16
CA LYS A 87 26.01 -23.07 10.20
C LYS A 87 27.32 -23.35 9.46
N LEU A 88 27.64 -22.56 8.42
CA LEU A 88 28.84 -22.74 7.59
C LEU A 88 30.17 -22.75 8.38
N PRO A 89 30.43 -21.83 9.34
CA PRO A 89 31.67 -21.84 10.11
C PRO A 89 31.91 -23.16 10.85
N LYS A 90 30.87 -23.71 11.49
CA LYS A 90 30.96 -24.99 12.20
C LYS A 90 31.23 -26.14 11.24
N GLU A 91 30.59 -26.14 10.08
CA GLU A 91 30.83 -27.15 9.04
C GLU A 91 32.25 -27.08 8.48
N ILE A 92 32.77 -25.88 8.20
CA ILE A 92 34.14 -25.66 7.74
C ILE A 92 35.15 -26.12 8.80
N GLN A 93 34.91 -25.78 10.07
CA GLN A 93 35.78 -26.18 11.17
C GLN A 93 35.80 -27.72 11.36
N ASN A 94 34.64 -28.37 11.24
CA ASN A 94 34.54 -29.83 11.28
C ASN A 94 35.22 -30.51 10.09
N LYS A 95 35.07 -29.95 8.87
CA LYS A 95 35.79 -30.45 7.68
C LYS A 95 37.29 -30.32 7.83
N ASN A 96 37.78 -29.18 8.28
CA ASN A 96 39.21 -28.94 8.50
C ASN A 96 39.79 -29.89 9.56
N THR A 97 39.11 -30.08 10.69
CA THR A 97 39.55 -31.02 11.73
C THR A 97 39.58 -32.47 11.24
N ASN A 98 38.60 -32.90 10.43
CA ASN A 98 38.59 -34.22 9.81
C ASN A 98 39.75 -34.40 8.82
N LEU A 99 40.04 -33.38 7.99
CA LEU A 99 41.17 -33.40 7.06
C LEU A 99 42.51 -33.56 7.80
N VAL A 100 42.74 -32.76 8.84
CA VAL A 100 43.96 -32.86 9.67
C VAL A 100 44.09 -34.25 10.30
N LYS A 101 43.00 -34.79 10.87
CA LYS A 101 43.00 -36.16 11.42
C LYS A 101 43.31 -37.23 10.37
N SER A 102 42.81 -37.08 9.15
CA SER A 102 43.08 -38.03 8.06
C SER A 102 44.55 -38.00 7.62
N TYR A 103 45.14 -36.81 7.52
CA TYR A 103 46.57 -36.65 7.20
C TYR A 103 47.46 -37.25 8.28
N LEU A 104 47.17 -37.00 9.55
CA LEU A 104 47.92 -37.55 10.68
C LEU A 104 47.80 -39.08 10.83
N LYS A 105 46.75 -39.70 10.27
CA LYS A 105 46.57 -41.16 10.26
C LYS A 105 47.37 -41.88 9.17
N ASN A 106 47.80 -41.13 8.15
CA ASN A 106 48.51 -41.65 6.98
C ASN A 106 50.04 -41.41 7.05
N ILE A 107 50.53 -40.94 8.20
CA ILE A 107 51.95 -40.81 8.57
C ILE A 107 52.23 -41.88 9.63
#